data_AF-A0A3P1W7Q3-F1
#
_entry.id   AF-A0A3P1W7Q3-F1
#
_cell.length_a   1.000
_cell.length_b   1.000
_cell.length_c   1.000
_cell.angle_alpha   90.00
_cell.angle_beta   90.00
_cell.angle_gamma   90.00
#
_symmetry.space_group_name_H-M   'P 1'
#
loop_
_entity.id
_entity.type
_entity.pdbx_description
1 polymer ?
#
loop_
_entity_poly.entity_id
_entity_poly.type
_entity_poly.pdbx_seq_one_letter_code
_entity_poly.pdbx_strand_id
1 'polypeptide(L)'
;AEKDKPTLIICKTIIGYGSPNKQNTHDSHGAPLGDEEIALTRQALNWNHAPFEIPADIYEQWNAHEKGQAAENAWNDKFAAYEKAYPELAAEFKRRLAGELPANWAAESQAFVEKLQANPASIASRKASQNAIEA
;
A
#
# COMPACT_ATOMS: atom_id res chain seq x y z
N ALA A 1 14.93 -10.16 15.45
CA ALA A 1 15.14 -9.17 14.38
C ALA A 1 15.79 -7.94 15.00
N GLU A 2 16.81 -7.39 14.36
CA GLU A 2 17.37 -6.08 14.71
C GLU A 2 16.28 -5.00 14.52
N LYS A 3 16.15 -4.05 15.45
CA LYS A 3 15.12 -3.00 15.42
C LYS A 3 15.60 -1.72 14.78
N ASP A 4 16.92 -1.50 14.73
CA ASP A 4 17.51 -0.21 14.34
C ASP A 4 17.94 -0.15 12.86
N LYS A 5 17.64 -1.18 12.07
CA LYS A 5 18.04 -1.29 10.67
C LYS A 5 16.94 -1.89 9.81
N PRO A 6 16.77 -1.46 8.55
CA PRO A 6 15.93 -2.17 7.60
C PRO A 6 16.47 -3.59 7.39
N THR A 7 15.57 -4.54 7.15
CA THR A 7 15.92 -5.94 6.91
C THR A 7 15.70 -6.30 5.45
N LEU A 8 16.73 -6.84 4.80
CA LEU A 8 16.60 -7.52 3.52
C LEU A 8 16.51 -9.03 3.78
N ILE A 9 15.37 -9.64 3.46
CA ILE A 9 15.20 -11.10 3.53
C ILE A 9 15.50 -11.68 2.14
N ILE A 10 16.64 -12.35 2.02
CA ILE A 10 17.06 -12.99 0.75
C ILE A 10 16.37 -14.35 0.63
N CYS A 11 15.17 -14.35 0.06
CA CYS A 11 14.41 -15.57 -0.25
C CYS A 11 14.95 -16.20 -1.55
N LYS A 12 15.80 -17.22 -1.42
CA LYS A 12 16.22 -18.04 -2.57
C LYS A 12 15.05 -18.90 -3.03
N THR A 13 14.59 -18.70 -4.27
CA THR A 13 13.44 -19.39 -4.86
C THR A 13 13.79 -19.88 -6.26
N ILE A 14 12.92 -20.72 -6.83
CA ILE A 14 12.98 -21.15 -8.24
C ILE A 14 11.86 -20.43 -8.99
N ILE A 15 12.18 -19.63 -10.01
CA ILE A 15 11.16 -19.01 -10.85
C ILE A 15 10.33 -20.09 -11.56
N GLY A 16 9.01 -19.95 -11.60
CA GLY A 16 8.13 -20.96 -12.20
C GLY A 16 8.10 -22.31 -11.46
N TYR A 17 8.51 -22.38 -10.19
CA TYR A 17 8.54 -23.61 -9.39
C TYR A 17 7.28 -24.46 -9.58
N GLY A 18 7.47 -25.75 -9.84
CA GLY A 18 6.40 -26.72 -10.10
C GLY A 18 6.16 -27.00 -11.58
N SER A 19 6.52 -26.09 -12.49
CA SER A 19 6.47 -26.32 -13.94
C SER A 19 7.65 -27.22 -14.37
N PRO A 20 7.40 -28.47 -14.81
CA PRO A 20 8.49 -29.40 -15.09
C PRO A 20 9.45 -28.93 -16.20
N ASN A 21 8.93 -28.25 -17.23
CA ASN A 21 9.73 -27.86 -18.40
C ASN A 21 10.15 -26.38 -18.38
N LYS A 22 9.50 -25.52 -17.59
CA LYS A 22 9.77 -24.07 -17.59
C LYS A 22 10.23 -23.49 -16.25
N GLN A 23 10.23 -24.27 -15.15
CA GLN A 23 10.83 -23.78 -13.91
C GLN A 23 12.34 -23.53 -14.08
N ASN A 24 12.86 -22.50 -13.40
CA ASN A 24 14.25 -22.06 -13.50
C ASN A 24 14.69 -21.62 -14.92
N THR A 25 13.75 -21.28 -15.81
CA THR A 25 14.05 -20.74 -17.14
C THR A 25 13.39 -19.38 -17.37
N HIS A 26 13.93 -18.62 -18.32
CA HIS A 26 13.37 -17.32 -18.73
C HIS A 26 11.96 -17.41 -19.35
N ASP A 27 11.57 -18.57 -19.88
CA ASP A 27 10.29 -18.76 -20.56
C ASP A 27 9.10 -18.72 -19.59
N SER A 28 9.34 -18.91 -18.29
CA SER A 28 8.32 -18.79 -17.23
C SER A 28 8.07 -17.34 -16.76
N HIS A 29 8.82 -16.36 -17.29
CA HIS A 29 8.80 -14.99 -16.75
C HIS A 29 7.55 -14.19 -17.15
N GLY A 30 7.24 -14.13 -18.45
CA GLY A 30 6.29 -13.14 -18.99
C GLY A 30 5.32 -13.68 -20.02
N ALA A 31 5.24 -15.00 -20.19
CA ALA A 31 4.33 -15.65 -21.13
C ALA A 31 3.50 -16.73 -20.42
N PRO A 32 2.26 -17.01 -20.88
CA PRO A 32 1.50 -18.15 -20.40
C PRO A 32 2.29 -19.46 -20.53
N LEU A 33 2.12 -20.36 -19.56
CA LEU A 33 2.77 -21.67 -19.60
C LEU A 33 2.29 -22.52 -20.79
N GLY A 34 1.00 -22.39 -21.15
CA GLY A 34 0.32 -23.22 -22.15
C GLY A 34 -0.38 -24.42 -21.51
N ASP A 35 -1.47 -24.90 -22.12
CA ASP A 35 -2.36 -25.89 -21.51
C ASP A 35 -1.66 -27.21 -21.14
N GLU A 36 -0.77 -27.69 -22.01
CA GLU A 36 0.04 -28.90 -21.77
C GLU A 36 0.93 -28.73 -20.53
N GLU A 37 1.65 -27.61 -20.45
CA GLU A 37 2.54 -27.33 -19.33
C GLU A 37 1.76 -27.10 -18.02
N ILE A 38 0.57 -26.50 -18.11
CA ILE A 38 -0.34 -26.33 -16.97
C ILE A 38 -0.82 -27.69 -16.44
N ALA A 39 -1.16 -28.64 -17.30
CA ALA A 39 -1.55 -29.99 -16.89
C ALA A 39 -0.41 -30.72 -16.17
N LEU A 40 0.81 -30.64 -16.72
CA LEU A 40 2.01 -31.21 -16.10
C LEU A 40 2.35 -30.55 -14.77
N THR A 41 2.19 -29.22 -14.67
CA THR A 41 2.40 -28.47 -13.43
C THR A 41 1.43 -28.89 -12.34
N ARG A 42 0.14 -29.06 -12.68
CA ARG A 42 -0.86 -29.57 -11.73
C ARG A 42 -0.49 -30.95 -11.21
N GLN A 43 -0.05 -31.86 -12.09
CA GLN A 43 0.41 -33.20 -11.69
C GLN A 43 1.63 -33.12 -10.76
N ALA A 44 2.62 -32.29 -11.08
CA ALA A 44 3.84 -32.14 -10.28
C ALA A 44 3.58 -31.55 -8.90
N LEU A 45 2.60 -30.64 -8.77
CA LEU A 45 2.18 -30.04 -7.50
C LEU A 45 1.10 -30.85 -6.77
N ASN A 46 0.65 -31.97 -7.35
CA ASN A 46 -0.51 -32.73 -6.87
C ASN A 46 -1.77 -31.84 -6.67
N TRP A 47 -1.97 -30.88 -7.56
CA TRP A 47 -3.12 -29.98 -7.56
C TRP A 47 -4.22 -30.51 -8.47
N ASN A 48 -5.23 -31.12 -7.87
CA ASN A 48 -6.28 -31.86 -8.60
C ASN A 48 -7.53 -31.04 -8.92
N HIS A 49 -7.56 -29.75 -8.59
CA HIS A 49 -8.72 -28.89 -8.80
C HIS A 49 -8.67 -28.19 -10.17
N ALA A 50 -9.86 -28.00 -10.76
CA ALA A 50 -10.04 -27.33 -12.02
C ALA A 50 -9.57 -25.86 -11.97
N PRO A 51 -9.40 -25.19 -13.14
CA PRO A 51 -9.15 -23.75 -13.15
C PRO A 51 -10.20 -22.99 -12.32
N PHE A 52 -9.73 -22.16 -11.38
CA PHE A 52 -10.55 -21.34 -10.48
C PHE A 52 -11.41 -22.12 -9.47
N GLU A 53 -11.19 -23.43 -9.31
CA GLU A 53 -11.78 -24.22 -8.24
C GLU A 53 -10.82 -24.23 -7.04
N ILE A 54 -11.29 -23.72 -5.90
CA ILE A 54 -10.55 -23.73 -4.63
C ILE A 54 -11.44 -24.42 -3.58
N PRO A 55 -10.96 -25.51 -2.96
CA PRO A 55 -11.66 -26.22 -1.89
C PRO A 55 -12.00 -25.35 -0.67
N ALA A 56 -13.08 -25.70 0.02
CA ALA A 56 -13.54 -24.98 1.19
C ALA A 56 -12.54 -24.99 2.35
N ASP A 57 -11.86 -26.13 2.60
CA ASP A 57 -10.85 -26.26 3.65
C ASP A 57 -9.62 -25.39 3.40
N ILE A 58 -9.21 -25.22 2.14
CA ILE A 58 -8.16 -24.28 1.75
C ILE A 58 -8.66 -22.85 1.97
N TYR A 59 -9.86 -22.50 1.53
CA TYR A 59 -10.42 -21.17 1.77
C TYR A 59 -10.50 -20.82 3.26
N GLU A 60 -10.95 -21.75 4.11
CA GLU A 60 -11.04 -21.57 5.55
C GLU A 60 -9.67 -21.31 6.19
N GLN A 61 -8.63 -22.05 5.77
CA GLN A 61 -7.25 -21.85 6.25
C GLN A 61 -6.66 -20.48 5.84
N TRP A 62 -7.08 -19.95 4.70
CA TRP A 62 -6.63 -18.64 4.19
C TRP A 62 -7.50 -17.47 4.65
N ASN A 63 -8.70 -17.74 5.19
CA ASN A 63 -9.64 -16.71 5.60
C ASN A 63 -9.06 -15.90 6.76
N ALA A 64 -8.86 -14.60 6.52
CA ALA A 64 -8.32 -13.66 7.51
C ALA A 64 -9.37 -12.67 8.03
N HIS A 65 -10.66 -12.86 7.72
CA HIS A 65 -11.72 -11.89 8.04
C HIS A 65 -11.87 -11.70 9.56
N GLU A 66 -12.03 -12.78 10.32
CA GLU A 66 -12.21 -12.67 11.78
C GLU A 66 -10.96 -12.10 12.47
N LYS A 67 -9.77 -12.55 12.05
CA LYS A 67 -8.49 -12.04 12.55
C LYS A 67 -8.31 -10.56 12.22
N GLY A 68 -8.64 -10.15 11.00
CA GLY A 68 -8.59 -8.77 10.53
C GLY A 68 -9.56 -7.88 11.29
N GLN A 69 -10.81 -8.31 11.43
CA GLN A 69 -11.84 -7.60 12.18
C GLN A 69 -11.45 -7.41 13.65
N ALA A 70 -10.90 -8.44 14.29
CA ALA A 70 -10.43 -8.34 15.67
C ALA A 70 -9.26 -7.35 15.81
N ALA A 71 -8.31 -7.37 14.87
CA ALA A 71 -7.18 -6.44 14.87
C ALA A 71 -7.63 -4.98 14.63
N GLU A 72 -8.55 -4.76 13.70
CA GLU A 72 -9.12 -3.45 13.41
C GLU A 72 -9.96 -2.92 14.59
N ASN A 73 -10.81 -3.75 15.18
CA ASN A 73 -11.58 -3.36 16.37
C ASN A 73 -10.66 -2.95 17.53
N ALA A 74 -9.62 -3.74 17.79
CA ALA A 74 -8.63 -3.41 18.82
C ALA A 74 -7.86 -2.11 18.52
N TRP A 75 -7.68 -1.77 17.25
CA TRP A 75 -7.10 -0.48 16.84
C TRP A 75 -8.12 0.66 17.01
N ASN A 76 -9.38 0.47 16.63
CA ASN A 76 -10.45 1.44 16.78
C ASN A 76 -10.66 1.83 18.25
N ASP A 77 -10.62 0.85 19.17
CA ASP A 77 -10.70 1.13 20.61
C ASP A 77 -9.53 2.00 21.11
N LYS A 78 -8.31 1.70 20.65
CA LYS A 78 -7.12 2.51 20.96
C LYS A 78 -7.24 3.91 20.39
N PHE A 79 -7.75 4.02 19.16
CA PHE A 79 -7.91 5.29 18.48
C PHE A 79 -9.02 6.15 19.12
N ALA A 80 -10.11 5.55 19.59
CA ALA A 80 -11.14 6.24 20.37
C ALA A 80 -10.59 6.80 21.69
N ALA A 81 -9.76 6.02 22.39
CA ALA A 81 -9.07 6.49 23.59
C ALA A 81 -8.08 7.64 23.28
N TYR A 82 -7.35 7.53 22.16
CA TYR A 82 -6.46 8.59 21.66
C TYR A 82 -7.23 9.87 21.33
N GLU A 83 -8.36 9.77 20.63
CA GLU A 83 -9.21 10.91 20.28
C GLU A 83 -9.74 11.64 21.52
N LYS A 84 -10.14 10.90 22.55
CA LYS A 84 -10.54 11.51 23.82
C LYS A 84 -9.40 12.25 24.52
N ALA A 85 -8.18 11.72 24.45
CA ALA A 85 -7.00 12.32 25.09
C ALA A 85 -6.37 13.47 24.27
N TYR A 86 -6.49 13.42 22.94
CA TYR A 86 -5.84 14.33 21.99
C TYR A 86 -6.79 14.71 20.83
N PRO A 87 -7.89 15.44 21.13
CA PRO A 87 -8.95 15.69 20.14
C PRO A 87 -8.47 16.42 18.88
N GLU A 88 -7.61 17.43 19.04
CA GLU A 88 -7.06 18.19 17.90
C GLU A 88 -6.16 17.33 17.02
N LEU A 89 -5.26 16.53 17.63
CA LEU A 89 -4.35 15.66 16.88
C LEU A 89 -5.10 14.51 16.20
N ALA A 90 -6.16 13.98 16.82
CA ALA A 90 -7.02 12.97 16.21
C ALA A 90 -7.81 13.52 15.01
N ALA A 91 -8.34 14.75 15.11
CA ALA A 91 -8.96 15.42 13.98
C ALA A 91 -7.97 15.62 12.83
N GLU A 92 -6.74 16.07 13.12
CA GLU A 92 -5.69 16.21 12.11
C GLU A 92 -5.25 14.87 11.50
N PHE A 93 -5.17 13.81 12.29
CA PHE A 93 -4.89 12.46 11.80
C PHE A 93 -5.97 11.99 10.82
N LYS A 94 -7.26 12.12 11.20
CA LYS A 94 -8.40 11.75 10.34
C LYS A 94 -8.38 12.53 9.03
N ARG A 95 -8.25 13.87 9.09
CA ARG A 95 -8.21 14.75 7.92
C ARG A 95 -7.09 14.34 6.96
N ARG A 96 -5.88 14.11 7.48
CA ARG A 96 -4.71 13.73 6.67
C ARG A 96 -4.86 12.35 6.04
N LEU A 97 -5.43 11.37 6.75
CA LEU A 97 -5.71 10.04 6.19
C LEU A 97 -6.81 10.08 5.11
N ALA A 98 -7.80 10.95 5.26
CA ALA A 98 -8.83 11.17 4.25
C ALA A 98 -8.32 11.93 3.01
N GLY A 99 -7.09 12.47 3.05
CA GLY A 99 -6.53 13.29 1.98
C GLY A 99 -7.18 14.67 1.86
N GLU A 100 -7.87 15.12 2.91
CA GLU A 100 -8.58 16.40 2.94
C GLU A 100 -7.61 17.55 3.24
N LEU A 101 -7.78 18.69 2.58
CA LEU A 101 -7.03 19.91 2.90
C LEU A 101 -7.64 20.62 4.12
N PRO A 102 -6.89 21.48 4.83
CA PRO A 102 -7.45 22.34 5.87
C PRO A 102 -8.63 23.17 5.34
N ALA A 103 -9.66 23.37 6.17
CA ALA A 103 -10.88 24.06 5.74
C ALA A 103 -10.63 25.49 5.23
N ASN A 104 -9.61 26.18 5.76
CA ASN A 104 -9.21 27.52 5.35
C ASN A 104 -8.21 27.54 4.18
N TRP A 105 -7.75 26.39 3.67
CA TRP A 105 -6.69 26.32 2.64
C TRP A 105 -6.99 27.20 1.42
N ALA A 106 -8.21 27.14 0.90
CA ALA A 106 -8.59 27.92 -0.28
C ALA A 106 -8.52 29.44 -0.04
N ALA A 107 -8.90 29.89 1.16
CA ALA A 107 -8.85 31.30 1.52
C ALA A 107 -7.39 31.76 1.74
N GLU A 108 -6.60 31.00 2.50
CA GLU A 108 -5.20 31.35 2.79
C GLU A 108 -4.32 31.34 1.54
N SER A 109 -4.44 30.30 0.71
CA SER A 109 -3.66 30.21 -0.54
C SER A 109 -4.00 31.34 -1.51
N GLN A 110 -5.27 31.72 -1.61
CA GLN A 110 -5.69 32.86 -2.42
C GLN A 110 -5.14 34.18 -1.87
N ALA A 111 -5.25 34.40 -0.55
CA ALA A 111 -4.73 35.60 0.11
C ALA A 111 -3.20 35.73 -0.08
N PHE A 112 -2.48 34.61 -0.05
CA PHE A 112 -1.04 34.58 -0.33
C PHE A 112 -0.73 35.01 -1.77
N VAL A 113 -1.46 34.49 -2.76
CA VAL A 113 -1.30 34.88 -4.18
C VAL A 113 -1.61 36.37 -4.38
N GLU A 114 -2.69 36.88 -3.80
CA GLU A 114 -3.06 38.30 -3.88
C GLU A 114 -1.99 39.21 -3.25
N LYS A 115 -1.43 38.80 -2.11
CA LYS A 115 -0.33 39.53 -1.46
C LYS A 115 0.91 39.63 -2.35
N LEU A 116 1.29 38.55 -3.02
CA LEU A 116 2.42 38.55 -3.96
C LEU A 116 2.15 39.48 -5.16
N GLN A 117 0.93 39.45 -5.69
CA GLN A 117 0.53 40.30 -6.80
C GLN A 117 0.54 41.79 -6.43
N ALA A 118 0.13 42.13 -5.21
CA ALA A 118 0.15 43.50 -4.68
C ALA A 118 1.56 43.98 -4.32
N ASN A 119 2.53 43.08 -4.13
CA ASN A 119 3.90 43.39 -3.72
C ASN A 119 4.92 42.74 -4.67
N PRO A 120 5.10 43.27 -5.90
CA PRO A 120 5.98 42.66 -6.89
C PRO A 120 7.42 42.55 -6.41
N ALA A 121 8.03 41.37 -6.57
CA ALA A 121 9.42 41.11 -6.25
C ALA A 121 10.15 40.45 -7.44
N SER A 122 11.30 40.98 -7.83
CA SER A 122 12.14 40.38 -8.88
C SER A 122 13.04 39.31 -8.27
N ILE A 123 12.50 38.10 -8.14
CA ILE A 123 13.20 36.92 -7.62
C ILE A 123 13.11 35.76 -8.60
N ALA A 124 14.08 34.85 -8.56
CA ALA A 124 14.02 33.62 -9.33
C ALA A 124 12.85 32.73 -8.88
N SER A 125 12.22 32.00 -9.80
CA SER A 125 11.07 31.12 -9.50
C SER A 125 11.38 30.03 -8.48
N ARG A 126 12.63 29.53 -8.39
CA ARG A 126 13.07 28.62 -7.32
C ARG A 126 12.96 29.23 -5.92
N LYS A 127 13.22 30.55 -5.80
CA LYS A 127 13.05 31.27 -4.53
C LYS A 127 11.58 31.56 -4.27
N ALA A 128 10.79 31.85 -5.30
CA ALA A 128 9.34 31.96 -5.16
C ALA A 128 8.69 30.63 -4.72
N SER A 129 9.17 29.50 -5.24
CA SER A 129 8.78 28.15 -4.81
C SER A 129 9.11 27.90 -3.32
N GLN A 130 10.31 28.24 -2.87
CA GLN A 130 10.64 28.21 -1.44
C GLN A 130 9.67 29.07 -0.61
N ASN A 131 9.39 30.29 -1.06
CA ASN A 131 8.48 31.19 -0.33
C ASN A 131 7.05 30.63 -0.24
N ALA A 132 6.59 29.85 -1.23
CA ALA A 132 5.28 29.18 -1.19
C ALA A 132 5.27 27.95 -0.28
N ILE A 133 6.43 27.29 -0.08
CA ILE A 133 6.57 26.18 0.88
C ILE A 133 6.59 26.71 2.33
N GLU A 134 7.10 27.92 2.55
CA GLU A 134 7.23 28.56 3.86
C GLU A 134 6.01 29.40 4.28
N ALA A 135 5.05 29.62 3.37
CA ALA A 135 3.85 30.44 3.58
C ALA A 135 2.78 29.70 4.37
#